data_AF-A0A1F9AG54-F1
#
_entry.id   AF-A0A1F9AG54-F1
#
_cell.length_a   1.000
_cell.length_b   1.000
_cell.length_c   1.000
_cell.angle_alpha   90.00
_cell.angle_beta   90.00
_cell.angle_gamma   90.00
#
_symmetry.space_group_name_H-M   'P 1'
#
loop_
_entity.id
_entity.type
_entity.pdbx_description
1 polymer ?
#
loop_
_entity_poly.entity_id
_entity_poly.type
_entity_poly.pdbx_seq_one_letter_code
_entity_poly.pdbx_strand_id
1 'polypeptide(L)'
;MFALQEEAKVNLAAIYTAELSYFSNSNTYAPTFDQINWAPDSGYRYAYFLPDQEIQPEGAEPYQLPAGLAPLIAEVSFMAYAVSNIDCDAVMDVWMVHDARAIENLVNDALE
;
A
#
# COMPACT_ATOMS: atom_id res chain seq x y z
N MET A 1 -2.00 -19.39 -0.92
CA MET A 1 -2.93 -18.25 -1.12
C MET A 1 -3.04 -17.35 0.12
N PHE A 2 -3.17 -17.88 1.35
CA PHE A 2 -3.23 -17.06 2.58
C PHE A 2 -2.00 -16.17 2.86
N ALA A 3 -0.80 -16.70 2.63
CA ALA A 3 0.45 -15.99 2.93
C ALA A 3 0.63 -14.66 2.17
N LEU A 4 0.09 -14.55 0.95
CA LEU A 4 0.25 -13.34 0.12
C LEU A 4 -0.65 -12.21 0.66
N GLN A 5 -1.91 -12.52 0.98
CA GLN A 5 -2.81 -11.55 1.62
C GLN A 5 -2.31 -11.12 3.01
N GLU A 6 -1.74 -12.06 3.77
CA GLU A 6 -1.12 -11.74 5.07
C GLU A 6 0.10 -10.83 4.89
N GLU A 7 0.93 -11.05 3.87
CA GLU A 7 2.06 -10.19 3.53
C GLU A 7 1.62 -8.76 3.18
N ALA A 8 0.56 -8.59 2.37
CA ALA A 8 0.00 -7.27 2.06
C ALA A 8 -0.44 -6.52 3.32
N LYS A 9 -1.18 -7.20 4.21
CA LYS A 9 -1.65 -6.63 5.49
C LYS A 9 -0.48 -6.25 6.40
N VAL A 10 0.54 -7.10 6.49
CA VAL A 10 1.74 -6.83 7.31
C VAL A 10 2.49 -5.62 6.79
N ASN A 11 2.71 -5.51 5.47
CA ASN A 11 3.39 -4.37 4.87
C ASN A 11 2.59 -3.07 5.03
N LEU A 12 1.28 -3.09 4.78
CA LEU A 12 0.41 -1.93 4.99
C LEU A 12 0.36 -1.49 6.45
N ALA A 13 0.35 -2.44 7.39
CA ALA A 13 0.42 -2.12 8.82
C ALA A 13 1.78 -1.50 9.22
N ALA A 14 2.86 -1.90 8.56
CA ALA A 14 4.18 -1.31 8.74
C ALA A 14 4.22 0.13 8.21
N ILE A 15 3.69 0.38 7.01
CA ILE A 15 3.55 1.73 6.44
C ILE A 15 2.74 2.61 7.40
N TYR A 16 1.58 2.12 7.87
CA TYR A 16 0.75 2.85 8.84
C TYR A 16 1.53 3.24 10.11
N THR A 17 2.33 2.32 10.64
CA THR A 17 3.10 2.57 11.86
C THR A 17 4.21 3.60 11.63
N ALA A 18 4.84 3.56 10.45
CA ALA A 18 5.87 4.51 10.05
C ALA A 18 5.27 5.91 9.81
N GLU A 19 4.13 6.00 9.12
CA GLU A 19 3.33 7.21 8.94
C GLU A 19 2.91 7.82 10.28
N LEU A 20 2.41 7.01 11.22
CA LEU A 20 2.03 7.49 12.56
C LEU A 20 3.24 8.04 13.34
N SER A 21 4.40 7.40 13.22
CA SER A 21 5.64 7.88 13.85
C SER A 21 6.08 9.23 13.27
N TYR A 22 5.98 9.39 11.95
CA TYR A 22 6.27 10.65 11.28
C TYR A 22 5.26 11.74 11.64
N PHE A 23 3.97 11.42 11.68
CA PHE A 23 2.91 12.33 12.11
C PHE A 23 3.12 12.84 13.53
N SER A 24 3.56 11.98 14.45
CA SER A 24 3.89 12.39 15.82
C SER A 24 5.06 13.38 15.90
N ASN A 25 5.93 13.44 14.89
CA ASN A 25 7.09 14.32 14.85
C ASN A 25 6.84 15.61 14.05
N SER A 26 6.14 15.48 12.92
CA SER A 26 5.98 16.55 11.92
C SER A 26 4.57 17.13 11.91
N ASN A 27 3.63 16.59 12.70
CA ASN A 27 2.22 16.97 12.72
C ASN A 27 1.53 16.86 11.34
N THR A 28 2.10 16.05 10.44
CA THR A 28 1.62 15.79 9.08
C THR A 28 2.09 14.42 8.63
N TYR A 29 1.38 13.81 7.69
CA TYR A 29 1.72 12.50 7.10
C TYR A 29 2.72 12.67 5.97
N ALA A 30 3.46 11.60 5.65
CA ALA A 30 4.49 11.70 4.62
C ALA A 30 3.92 11.35 3.24
N PRO A 31 4.14 12.20 2.22
CA PRO A 31 3.74 11.88 0.85
C PRO A 31 4.63 10.85 0.16
N THR A 32 5.76 10.46 0.78
CA THR A 32 6.77 9.57 0.20
C THR A 32 7.25 8.51 1.19
N PHE A 33 7.64 7.33 0.69
CA PHE A 33 8.15 6.24 1.53
C PHE A 33 9.55 6.55 2.11
N ASP A 34 10.34 7.37 1.40
CA ASP A 34 11.66 7.81 1.86
C ASP A 34 11.59 8.62 3.15
N GLN A 35 10.60 9.51 3.27
CA GLN A 35 10.42 10.35 4.46
C GLN A 35 10.09 9.55 5.72
N ILE A 36 9.33 8.46 5.58
CA ILE A 36 9.05 7.52 6.67
C ILE A 36 10.12 6.44 6.83
N ASN A 37 11.20 6.50 6.04
CA ASN A 37 12.29 5.52 6.03
C ASN A 37 11.75 4.08 5.90
N TRP A 38 10.71 3.91 5.09
CA TRP A 38 10.08 2.62 4.85
C TRP A 38 10.47 2.10 3.47
N ALA A 39 10.78 0.80 3.40
CA ALA A 39 11.01 0.10 2.15
C ALA A 39 10.47 -1.34 2.29
N PRO A 40 9.93 -1.92 1.21
CA PRO A 40 9.51 -3.31 1.23
C PRO A 40 10.72 -4.25 1.27
N ASP A 41 10.51 -5.48 1.76
CA ASP A 41 11.53 -6.52 1.80
C ASP A 41 11.87 -7.04 0.39
N SER A 42 13.05 -7.63 0.21
CA SER A 42 13.51 -8.12 -1.10
C SER A 42 12.61 -9.25 -1.60
N GLY A 43 12.04 -9.10 -2.81
CA GLY A 43 11.09 -10.07 -3.37
C GLY A 43 9.62 -9.74 -3.14
N TYR A 44 9.32 -8.51 -2.74
CA TYR A 44 7.97 -7.95 -2.70
C TYR A 44 7.25 -8.12 -4.05
N ARG A 45 6.00 -8.59 -4.00
CA ARG A 45 5.13 -8.76 -5.17
C ARG A 45 4.02 -7.72 -5.27
N TYR A 46 3.91 -6.87 -4.27
CA TYR A 46 2.93 -5.79 -4.19
C TYR A 46 3.59 -4.49 -4.62
N ALA A 47 2.92 -3.72 -5.47
CA ALA A 47 3.23 -2.32 -5.65
C ALA A 47 2.57 -1.50 -4.56
N TYR A 48 3.31 -0.55 -3.99
CA TYR A 48 2.83 0.36 -2.95
C TYR A 48 2.72 1.76 -3.50
N PHE A 49 1.61 2.44 -3.21
CA PHE A 49 1.33 3.78 -3.72
C PHE A 49 1.09 4.75 -2.59
N LEU A 50 1.87 5.83 -2.62
CA LEU A 50 1.70 7.07 -1.87
C LEU A 50 1.54 8.23 -2.87
N PRO A 51 1.06 9.41 -2.44
CA PRO A 51 0.67 10.46 -3.39
C PRO A 51 1.84 11.05 -4.18
N ASP A 52 3.06 11.02 -3.65
CA ASP A 52 4.25 11.57 -4.31
C ASP A 52 5.30 10.49 -4.63
N GLN A 53 5.05 9.23 -4.26
CA GLN A 53 5.93 8.11 -4.57
C GLN A 53 5.16 6.79 -4.72
N GLU A 54 5.59 5.98 -5.69
CA GLU A 54 5.16 4.60 -5.84
C GLU A 54 6.38 3.66 -5.82
N ILE A 55 6.22 2.49 -5.23
CA ILE A 55 7.22 1.43 -5.23
C ILE A 55 6.65 0.25 -6.00
N GLN A 56 7.29 -0.09 -7.12
CA GLN A 56 6.86 -1.13 -8.04
C GLN A 56 7.70 -2.40 -7.84
N PRO A 57 7.11 -3.61 -7.86
CA PRO A 57 7.84 -4.85 -7.67
C PRO A 57 8.79 -5.15 -8.82
N GLU A 58 9.97 -5.65 -8.47
CA GLU A 58 10.99 -6.02 -9.46
C GLU A 58 10.59 -7.33 -10.17
N GLY A 59 10.42 -7.26 -11.49
CA GLY A 59 10.13 -8.43 -12.33
C GLY A 59 8.66 -8.64 -12.72
N ALA A 60 7.77 -7.71 -12.36
CA ALA A 60 6.40 -7.63 -12.88
C ALA A 60 6.21 -6.38 -13.74
N GLU A 61 5.14 -6.34 -14.53
CA GLU A 61 4.69 -5.11 -15.18
C GLU A 61 4.30 -4.09 -14.10
N PRO A 62 4.53 -2.78 -14.32
CA PRO A 62 4.17 -1.75 -13.35
C PRO A 62 2.67 -1.81 -13.09
N TYR A 63 2.33 -2.08 -11.84
CA TYR A 63 0.94 -2.05 -11.41
C TYR A 63 0.46 -0.61 -11.40
N GLN A 64 -0.81 -0.41 -11.74
CA GLN A 64 -1.44 0.89 -11.70
C GLN A 64 -2.71 0.80 -10.87
N LEU A 65 -3.01 1.86 -10.14
CA LEU A 65 -4.27 1.96 -9.41
C LEU A 65 -5.45 2.04 -10.39
N PRO A 66 -6.56 1.35 -10.11
CA PRO A 66 -7.75 1.45 -10.93
C PRO A 66 -8.32 2.88 -10.88
N ALA A 67 -8.95 3.29 -11.99
CA ALA A 67 -9.51 4.62 -12.12
C ALA A 67 -10.52 4.92 -11.00
N GLY A 68 -10.26 5.96 -10.21
CA GLY A 68 -11.08 6.36 -9.06
C GLY A 68 -10.43 6.07 -7.70
N LEU A 69 -9.33 5.32 -7.65
CA LEU A 69 -8.49 5.19 -6.45
C LEU A 69 -7.22 6.02 -6.63
N ALA A 70 -6.95 6.90 -5.67
CA ALA A 70 -5.74 7.71 -5.65
C ALA A 70 -5.25 7.89 -4.21
N PRO A 71 -3.96 7.64 -3.93
CA PRO A 71 -3.38 7.96 -2.64
C PRO A 71 -3.51 9.45 -2.36
N LEU A 72 -3.77 9.78 -1.10
CA LEU A 72 -4.03 11.13 -0.65
C LEU A 72 -3.43 11.31 0.74
N ILE A 73 -2.70 12.40 0.94
CA ILE A 73 -2.36 12.91 2.26
C ILE A 73 -3.24 14.13 2.54
N ALA A 74 -3.92 14.11 3.68
CA ALA A 74 -4.60 15.24 4.29
C ALA A 74 -3.92 15.62 5.61
N GLU A 75 -4.38 16.70 6.23
CA GLU A 75 -3.82 17.21 7.49
C GLU A 75 -3.87 16.19 8.64
N VAL A 76 -4.89 15.34 8.67
CA VAL A 76 -5.11 14.33 9.73
C VAL A 76 -5.49 12.95 9.20
N SER A 77 -5.44 12.75 7.88
CA SER A 77 -5.73 11.46 7.25
C SER A 77 -4.74 11.16 6.15
N PHE A 78 -4.46 9.88 5.93
CA PHE A 78 -3.68 9.42 4.79
C PHE A 78 -4.37 8.24 4.12
N MET A 79 -4.08 8.03 2.85
CA MET A 79 -4.52 6.88 2.06
C MET A 79 -3.31 6.32 1.33
N ALA A 80 -2.95 5.09 1.68
CA ALA A 80 -1.94 4.32 0.98
C ALA A 80 -2.59 3.06 0.39
N TYR A 81 -2.08 2.64 -0.76
CA TYR A 81 -2.62 1.49 -1.48
C TYR A 81 -1.52 0.45 -1.71
N ALA A 82 -1.88 -0.82 -1.67
CA ALA A 82 -1.04 -1.92 -2.15
C ALA A 82 -1.79 -2.70 -3.24
N VAL A 83 -1.19 -2.85 -4.41
CA VAL A 83 -1.77 -3.53 -5.57
C VAL A 83 -0.89 -4.71 -5.94
N SER A 84 -1.46 -5.87 -6.23
CA SER A 84 -0.72 -6.99 -6.82
C SER A 84 -1.61 -7.81 -7.74
N ASN A 85 -1.01 -8.51 -8.70
CA ASN A 85 -1.68 -9.55 -9.47
C ASN A 85 -1.15 -10.90 -9.01
N ILE A 86 -1.75 -11.42 -7.95
CA ILE A 86 -1.25 -12.59 -7.22
C ILE A 86 -1.35 -13.87 -8.08
N ASP A 87 -2.41 -13.99 -8.89
CA ASP A 87 -2.70 -15.20 -9.67
C ASP A 87 -2.48 -15.05 -11.19
N CYS A 88 -1.91 -13.92 -11.64
CA CYS A 88 -1.64 -13.66 -13.06
C CYS A 88 -2.91 -13.66 -13.94
N ASP A 89 -4.04 -13.20 -13.40
CA ASP A 89 -5.29 -13.04 -14.14
C ASP A 89 -5.63 -11.55 -14.36
N ALA A 90 -6.71 -11.23 -15.06
CA ALA A 90 -7.02 -9.87 -15.49
C ALA A 90 -7.43 -8.92 -14.35
N VAL A 91 -7.64 -9.43 -13.13
CA VAL A 91 -8.09 -8.66 -11.97
C VAL A 91 -6.97 -8.54 -10.94
N MET A 92 -6.68 -7.31 -10.55
CA MET A 92 -5.64 -6.99 -9.56
C MET A 92 -6.26 -6.98 -8.15
N ASP A 93 -5.58 -7.58 -7.18
CA ASP A 93 -5.94 -7.44 -5.77
C ASP A 93 -5.51 -6.05 -5.27
N VAL A 94 -6.46 -5.26 -4.78
CA VAL A 94 -6.21 -3.90 -4.29
C VAL A 94 -6.54 -3.81 -2.81
N TRP A 95 -5.50 -3.55 -2.02
CA TRP A 95 -5.59 -3.29 -0.59
C TRP A 95 -5.41 -1.80 -0.33
N MET A 96 -6.16 -1.26 0.62
CA MET A 96 -6.09 0.13 1.05
C MET A 96 -5.89 0.19 2.56
N VAL A 97 -5.05 1.11 3.02
CA VAL A 97 -4.92 1.46 4.43
C VAL A 97 -5.09 2.97 4.62
N HIS A 98 -5.78 3.33 5.69
CA HIS A 98 -5.98 4.72 6.10
C HIS A 98 -5.61 4.94 7.58
N ASP A 99 -5.74 6.18 8.06
CA ASP A 99 -5.29 6.63 9.39
C ASP A 99 -5.94 5.93 10.60
N ALA A 100 -7.02 5.18 10.40
CA ALA A 100 -7.65 4.37 11.44
C ALA A 100 -7.05 2.96 11.55
N ARG A 101 -5.97 2.66 10.81
CA ARG A 101 -5.41 1.31 10.64
C ARG A 101 -6.42 0.31 10.08
N ALA A 102 -7.46 0.79 9.38
CA ALA A 102 -8.36 -0.11 8.70
C ALA A 102 -7.74 -0.49 7.34
N ILE A 103 -7.38 -1.77 7.24
CA ILE A 103 -6.85 -2.37 6.02
C ILE A 103 -8.02 -3.06 5.34
N GLU A 104 -8.48 -2.47 4.26
CA GLU A 104 -9.65 -2.93 3.50
C GLU A 104 -9.19 -3.49 2.16
N ASN A 105 -9.72 -4.65 1.79
CA ASN A 105 -9.56 -5.17 0.45
C ASN A 105 -10.69 -4.59 -0.43
N LEU A 106 -10.34 -3.70 -1.34
CA LEU A 106 -11.28 -3.01 -2.21
C LEU A 106 -11.66 -3.86 -3.42
N VAL A 107 -10.74 -4.71 -3.88
CA VAL A 107 -10.94 -5.61 -5.01
C VAL A 107 -10.29 -6.93 -4.65
N ASN A 108 -11.09 -7.89 -4.19
CA ASN A 108 -10.61 -9.24 -3.93
C ASN A 108 -11.24 -10.18 -4.95
N ASP A 109 -10.43 -10.66 -5.90
CA ASP A 109 -10.89 -11.60 -6.92
C ASP A 109 -10.23 -12.98 -6.80
N ALA A 110 -9.38 -13.18 -5.79
CA ALA A 110 -8.93 -14.51 -5.40
C ALA A 110 -10.14 -15.34 -4.94
N LEU A 111 -10.66 -16.20 -5.82
CA LEU A 111 -11.67 -17.20 -5.52
C LEU A 111 -11.28 -17.96 -4.24
N GLU A 112 -12.17 -17.96 -3.25
CA GLU A 112 -12.07 -18.77 -2.03
C GLU A 112 -11.98 -20.29 -2.32
#